data_AF-A0A8C8TY99-F1
#
_entry.id   AF-A0A8C8TY99-F1
#
_cell.length_a   1.000
_cell.length_b   1.000
_cell.length_c   1.000
_cell.angle_alpha   90.00
_cell.angle_beta   90.00
_cell.angle_gamma   90.00
#
_symmetry.space_group_name_H-M   'P 1'
#
loop_
_entity.id
_entity.type
_entity.pdbx_description
1 polymer ?
#
loop_
_entity_poly.entity_id
_entity_poly.type
_entity_poly.pdbx_seq_one_letter_code
_entity_poly.pdbx_strand_id
1 'polypeptide(L)'
;MKRIREKKERPRLRKTARTKKVTQRKLSSGPVCLLCLQEPGDPEKLGDFLQKNSLCVHYFCLILSSKLPQKGQPKKGLHGFMPEDIKKEAARASKKICFVCKQKGAAIKCQNEQCVKNFHLPCGQERGCLSQFFGEYKSFCGKHRPTQDIQQEGLEEESCVLCCEDLSRISVENIQSPCCNQAIYHRRCIQKYAHTSAKHFFKCPHCNNREEFPQEMLRMGIHIPDRDAAWELEPGAFSELYQRYQHCDAPICLYEQGRDSFEDEGRWRLILCATCGSHGTHRDCSSLRPNSKKWECNECSLASTMGK
;
A
#
# COMPACT_ATOMS: atom_id res chain seq x y z
N MET A 1 -49.02 37.72 61.21
CA MET A 1 -49.24 37.01 59.92
C MET A 1 -47.89 36.79 59.23
N LYS A 2 -47.71 35.61 58.59
CA LYS A 2 -46.47 35.08 57.95
C LYS A 2 -45.41 34.62 58.97
N ARG A 3 -44.75 33.45 58.88
CA ARG A 3 -44.65 32.31 57.94
C ARG A 3 -44.03 31.15 58.75
N ILE A 4 -44.43 29.89 58.56
CA ILE A 4 -43.65 28.73 59.05
C ILE A 4 -43.48 27.72 57.91
N ARG A 5 -42.22 27.31 57.71
CA ARG A 5 -41.72 26.38 56.69
C ARG A 5 -41.86 24.93 57.15
N GLU A 6 -41.98 24.05 56.14
CA GLU A 6 -42.07 22.59 56.18
C GLU A 6 -40.93 21.87 56.92
N LYS A 7 -41.20 20.65 57.40
CA LYS A 7 -40.22 19.55 57.44
C LYS A 7 -40.89 18.21 57.06
N LYS A 8 -40.26 17.54 56.09
CA LYS A 8 -40.58 16.21 55.53
C LYS A 8 -40.11 15.08 56.46
N GLU A 9 -40.96 14.07 56.65
CA GLU A 9 -40.55 12.73 57.11
C GLU A 9 -40.51 11.74 55.94
N ARG A 10 -39.52 10.84 55.94
CA ARG A 10 -39.37 9.71 55.00
C ARG A 10 -39.56 8.41 55.76
N PRO A 11 -40.26 7.41 55.18
CA PRO A 11 -39.98 6.02 55.47
C PRO A 11 -39.45 5.25 54.23
N ARG A 12 -38.76 4.16 54.57
CA ARG A 12 -37.85 3.34 53.75
C ARG A 12 -38.58 2.50 52.70
N LEU A 13 -38.02 2.39 51.49
CA LEU A 13 -38.46 1.45 50.44
C LEU A 13 -37.47 0.29 50.25
N ARG A 14 -38.09 -0.89 50.11
CA ARG A 14 -37.56 -2.26 50.10
C ARG A 14 -36.90 -2.58 48.75
N LYS A 15 -35.82 -3.36 48.77
CA LYS A 15 -35.06 -3.82 47.59
C LYS A 15 -35.90 -4.73 46.68
N THR A 16 -35.85 -4.52 45.37
CA THR A 16 -36.25 -5.51 44.35
C THR A 16 -35.08 -5.81 43.40
N ALA A 17 -34.99 -7.07 42.97
CA ALA A 17 -33.85 -7.66 42.31
C ALA A 17 -34.01 -7.72 40.77
N ARG A 18 -32.88 -7.49 40.09
CA ARG A 18 -32.40 -8.00 38.78
C ARG A 18 -33.34 -8.01 37.56
N THR A 19 -32.83 -7.39 36.49
CA THR A 19 -32.40 -8.13 35.28
C THR A 19 -31.30 -7.35 34.55
N LYS A 20 -30.06 -7.85 34.56
CA LYS A 20 -28.99 -7.36 33.68
C LYS A 20 -29.22 -7.95 32.30
N LYS A 21 -29.56 -7.12 31.31
CA LYS A 21 -29.52 -7.50 29.89
C LYS A 21 -28.08 -7.87 29.54
N VAL A 22 -27.82 -9.17 29.39
CA VAL A 22 -26.62 -9.68 28.74
C VAL A 22 -26.77 -9.35 27.27
N THR A 23 -26.04 -8.34 26.79
CA THR A 23 -25.82 -8.15 25.36
C THR A 23 -25.02 -9.34 24.86
N GLN A 24 -25.74 -10.31 24.28
CA GLN A 24 -25.13 -11.37 23.49
C GLN A 24 -24.37 -10.71 22.34
N ARG A 25 -23.04 -10.74 22.42
CA ARG A 25 -22.18 -10.50 21.26
C ARG A 25 -22.55 -11.55 20.22
N LYS A 26 -23.07 -11.13 19.07
CA LYS A 26 -23.15 -11.99 17.88
C LYS A 26 -21.77 -12.62 17.66
N LEU A 27 -21.65 -13.94 17.77
CA LEU A 27 -20.49 -14.65 17.24
C LEU A 27 -20.50 -14.39 15.73
N SER A 28 -19.49 -13.70 15.22
CA SER A 28 -19.31 -13.62 13.77
C SER A 28 -18.92 -15.00 13.25
N SER A 29 -19.64 -15.49 12.25
CA SER A 29 -19.49 -16.84 11.69
C SER A 29 -18.42 -16.92 10.60
N GLY A 30 -17.52 -15.93 10.51
CA GLY A 30 -16.50 -15.83 9.48
C GLY A 30 -15.18 -16.53 9.88
N PRO A 31 -14.33 -16.89 8.90
CA PRO A 31 -13.00 -17.40 9.20
C PRO A 31 -12.17 -16.33 9.91
N VAL A 32 -11.51 -16.70 11.01
CA VAL A 32 -10.59 -15.83 11.75
C VAL A 32 -9.16 -16.33 11.63
N CYS A 33 -8.20 -15.42 11.72
CA CYS A 33 -6.79 -15.75 11.71
C CYS A 33 -6.40 -16.55 12.96
N LEU A 34 -5.69 -17.66 12.77
CA LEU A 34 -5.26 -18.54 13.85
C LEU A 34 -4.32 -17.86 14.86
N LEU A 35 -3.56 -16.84 14.43
CA LEU A 35 -2.53 -16.20 15.26
C LEU A 35 -3.03 -14.95 16.01
N CYS A 36 -3.93 -14.15 15.42
CA CYS A 36 -4.43 -12.92 16.05
C CYS A 36 -5.92 -12.99 16.44
N LEU A 37 -6.63 -14.05 16.03
CA LEU A 37 -8.05 -14.28 16.29
C LEU A 37 -8.96 -13.15 15.77
N GLN A 38 -8.50 -12.41 14.76
CA GLN A 38 -9.28 -11.39 14.08
C GLN A 38 -9.74 -11.89 12.70
N GLU A 39 -10.82 -11.31 12.21
CA GLU A 39 -11.30 -11.42 10.83
C GLU A 39 -10.25 -10.89 9.82
N PRO A 40 -10.44 -11.12 8.51
CA PRO A 40 -9.48 -10.71 7.48
C PRO A 40 -9.04 -9.24 7.59
N GLY A 41 -9.98 -8.33 7.87
CA GLY A 41 -9.67 -6.91 8.04
C GLY A 41 -9.03 -6.28 6.79
N ASP A 42 -8.20 -5.28 7.01
CA ASP A 42 -7.52 -4.51 5.98
C ASP A 42 -6.20 -5.20 5.54
N PRO A 43 -6.09 -5.64 4.27
CA PRO A 43 -4.87 -6.28 3.76
C PRO A 43 -3.63 -5.38 3.80
N GLU A 44 -3.77 -4.04 3.76
CA GLU A 44 -2.62 -3.14 3.89
C GLU A 44 -1.98 -3.22 5.28
N LYS A 45 -2.79 -3.51 6.31
CA LYS A 45 -2.35 -3.55 7.71
C LYS A 45 -1.92 -4.94 8.15
N LEU A 46 -2.60 -5.97 7.66
CA LEU A 46 -2.42 -7.35 8.12
C LEU A 46 -1.82 -8.26 7.05
N GLY A 47 -1.66 -7.78 5.83
CA GLY A 47 -1.30 -8.59 4.67
C GLY A 47 -2.46 -9.46 4.21
N ASP A 48 -2.25 -10.19 3.13
CA ASP A 48 -3.27 -11.05 2.53
C ASP A 48 -3.82 -12.05 3.56
N PHE A 49 -5.14 -12.27 3.51
CA PHE A 49 -5.78 -13.28 4.31
C PHE A 49 -5.70 -14.63 3.61
N LEU A 50 -4.80 -15.48 4.10
CA LEU A 50 -4.47 -16.74 3.47
C LEU A 50 -5.34 -17.86 4.03
N GLN A 51 -6.00 -18.60 3.14
CA GLN A 51 -6.83 -19.75 3.49
C GLN A 51 -6.35 -21.01 2.77
N LYS A 52 -6.12 -22.07 3.53
CA LYS A 52 -5.82 -23.40 2.98
C LYS A 52 -6.38 -24.48 3.89
N ASN A 53 -7.26 -25.33 3.35
CA ASN A 53 -8.06 -26.28 4.13
C ASN A 53 -8.82 -25.54 5.25
N SER A 54 -8.70 -25.99 6.50
CA SER A 54 -9.29 -25.34 7.68
C SER A 54 -8.41 -24.26 8.32
N LEU A 55 -7.24 -23.95 7.74
CA LEU A 55 -6.28 -23.00 8.29
C LEU A 55 -6.49 -21.63 7.64
N CYS A 56 -6.73 -20.62 8.47
CA CYS A 56 -6.85 -19.22 8.05
C CYS A 56 -5.83 -18.38 8.82
N VAL A 57 -5.07 -17.54 8.13
CA VAL A 57 -4.01 -16.73 8.75
C VAL A 57 -3.67 -15.51 7.90
N HIS A 58 -3.39 -14.39 8.54
CA HIS A 58 -2.85 -13.20 7.88
C HIS A 58 -1.39 -13.39 7.48
N TYR A 59 -1.00 -12.97 6.28
CA TYR A 59 0.38 -13.07 5.81
C TYR A 59 1.37 -12.36 6.74
N PHE A 60 1.05 -11.14 7.22
CA PHE A 60 1.97 -10.45 8.14
C PHE A 60 2.03 -11.11 9.52
N CYS A 61 0.97 -11.77 9.98
CA CYS A 61 1.04 -12.58 11.19
C CYS A 61 1.99 -13.77 11.03
N LEU A 62 2.13 -14.34 9.83
CA LEU A 62 3.08 -15.43 9.56
C LEU A 62 4.53 -14.94 9.62
N ILE A 63 4.88 -13.97 8.78
CA ILE A 63 6.28 -13.55 8.60
C ILE A 63 6.85 -12.87 9.85
N LEU A 64 6.00 -12.21 10.65
CA LEU A 64 6.42 -11.53 11.89
C LEU A 64 6.41 -12.46 13.11
N SER A 65 5.99 -13.71 12.97
CA SER A 65 5.90 -14.65 14.09
C SER A 65 7.28 -15.08 14.57
N SER A 66 7.56 -14.95 15.87
CA SER A 66 8.93 -15.04 16.39
C SER A 66 9.60 -16.41 16.29
N LYS A 67 8.86 -17.50 16.08
CA LYS A 67 9.42 -18.86 15.99
C LYS A 67 8.80 -19.69 14.86
N LEU A 68 8.42 -19.03 13.76
CA LEU A 68 7.90 -19.71 12.57
C LEU A 68 8.93 -19.76 11.45
N PRO A 69 9.50 -20.93 11.11
CA PRO A 69 10.48 -21.03 10.04
C PRO A 69 9.79 -21.14 8.67
N GLN A 70 10.29 -20.42 7.67
CA GLN A 70 9.88 -20.54 6.28
C GLN A 70 10.72 -21.63 5.58
N LYS A 71 10.34 -22.90 5.75
CA LYS A 71 11.11 -24.06 5.24
C LYS A 71 10.66 -24.56 3.87
N GLY A 72 9.53 -24.09 3.36
CA GLY A 72 8.97 -24.52 2.09
C GLY A 72 9.53 -23.74 0.91
N GLN A 73 9.47 -24.36 -0.28
CA GLN A 73 9.54 -23.59 -1.54
C GLN A 73 8.40 -22.56 -1.57
N PRO A 74 8.57 -21.38 -2.20
CA PRO A 74 7.57 -20.30 -2.18
C PRO A 74 6.15 -20.74 -2.58
N LYS A 75 6.04 -21.69 -3.51
CA LYS A 75 4.76 -22.23 -4.02
C LYS A 75 4.14 -23.34 -3.16
N LYS A 76 4.84 -23.85 -2.14
CA LYS A 76 4.34 -24.90 -1.23
C LYS A 76 3.78 -24.28 0.04
N GLY A 77 2.75 -24.91 0.62
CA GLY A 77 2.12 -24.42 1.86
C GLY A 77 1.34 -23.12 1.63
N LEU A 78 1.48 -22.17 2.55
CA LEU A 78 1.03 -20.78 2.47
C LEU A 78 2.27 -19.89 2.34
N HIS A 79 2.64 -19.46 1.13
CA HIS A 79 3.88 -18.69 0.87
C HIS A 79 5.16 -19.33 1.45
N GLY A 80 5.32 -20.65 1.33
CA GLY A 80 6.47 -21.37 1.89
C GLY A 80 6.33 -21.77 3.37
N PHE A 81 5.26 -21.38 4.05
CA PHE A 81 4.98 -21.84 5.43
C PHE A 81 4.15 -23.13 5.42
N MET A 82 4.65 -24.15 6.12
CA MET A 82 3.97 -25.44 6.22
C MET A 82 2.85 -25.39 7.25
N PRO A 83 1.64 -25.93 6.96
CA PRO A 83 0.51 -25.92 7.89
C PRO A 83 0.85 -26.46 9.28
N GLU A 84 1.69 -27.49 9.37
CA GLU A 84 2.08 -28.08 10.66
C GLU A 84 2.99 -27.18 11.49
N ASP A 85 3.87 -26.41 10.85
CA ASP A 85 4.71 -25.42 11.55
C ASP A 85 3.86 -24.23 12.01
N ILE A 86 2.86 -23.82 11.23
CA ILE A 86 1.91 -22.77 11.62
C ILE A 86 1.10 -23.20 12.85
N LYS A 87 0.59 -24.45 12.88
CA LYS A 87 -0.13 -24.98 14.05
C LYS A 87 0.77 -25.07 15.29
N LYS A 88 2.02 -25.53 15.13
CA LYS A 88 3.00 -25.55 16.23
C LYS A 88 3.26 -24.15 16.78
N GLU A 89 3.40 -23.16 15.89
CA GLU A 89 3.60 -21.78 16.30
C GLU A 89 2.38 -21.21 17.01
N ALA A 90 1.16 -21.48 16.52
CA ALA A 90 -0.08 -21.12 17.21
C ALA A 90 -0.16 -21.76 18.60
N ALA A 91 0.22 -23.03 18.73
CA ALA A 91 0.27 -23.72 20.02
C ALA A 91 1.30 -23.06 20.98
N ARG A 92 2.46 -22.62 20.48
CA ARG A 92 3.43 -21.83 21.27
C ARG A 92 2.86 -20.48 21.68
N ALA A 93 2.29 -19.75 20.73
CA ALA A 93 1.71 -18.42 20.92
C ALA A 93 0.54 -18.43 21.91
N SER A 94 -0.24 -19.52 21.97
CA SER A 94 -1.33 -19.71 22.94
C SER A 94 -0.88 -19.64 24.40
N LYS A 95 0.42 -19.83 24.68
CA LYS A 95 1.02 -19.72 26.02
C LYS A 95 1.53 -18.30 26.33
N LYS A 96 1.52 -17.38 25.35
CA LYS A 96 2.05 -16.02 25.47
C LYS A 96 0.91 -15.01 25.59
N ILE A 97 1.05 -14.09 26.54
CA ILE A 97 0.06 -13.06 26.83
C ILE A 97 0.42 -11.78 26.09
N CYS A 98 -0.56 -11.22 25.37
CA CYS A 98 -0.43 -9.92 24.74
C CYS A 98 -0.33 -8.82 25.80
N PHE A 99 0.72 -8.00 25.76
CA PHE A 99 0.89 -6.92 26.73
C PHE A 99 -0.16 -5.82 26.60
N VAL A 100 -0.86 -5.74 25.45
CA VAL A 100 -1.90 -4.75 25.15
C VAL A 100 -3.27 -5.24 25.61
N CYS A 101 -3.83 -6.29 24.99
CA CYS A 101 -5.18 -6.78 25.30
C CYS A 101 -5.25 -7.79 26.46
N LYS A 102 -4.10 -8.21 26.99
CA LYS A 102 -3.97 -9.20 28.09
C LYS A 102 -4.50 -10.60 27.78
N GLN A 103 -4.88 -10.88 26.53
CA GLN A 103 -5.29 -12.20 26.08
C GLN A 103 -4.10 -13.07 25.65
N LYS A 104 -4.29 -14.38 25.69
CA LYS A 104 -3.35 -15.39 25.16
C LYS A 104 -3.35 -15.39 23.63
N GLY A 105 -2.28 -15.91 23.01
CA GLY A 105 -2.16 -16.02 21.54
C GLY A 105 -1.12 -15.09 20.93
N ALA A 106 -0.39 -14.32 21.74
CA ALA A 106 0.54 -13.31 21.24
C ALA A 106 1.79 -13.92 20.60
N ALA A 107 1.76 -14.06 19.27
CA ALA A 107 2.81 -14.72 18.50
C ALA A 107 4.09 -13.87 18.33
N ILE A 108 3.98 -12.54 18.38
CA ILE A 108 5.10 -11.62 18.13
C ILE A 108 5.74 -11.21 19.46
N LYS A 109 7.05 -11.39 19.59
CA LYS A 109 7.87 -10.91 20.70
C LYS A 109 8.67 -9.68 20.26
N CYS A 110 8.85 -8.73 21.16
CA CYS A 110 9.84 -7.67 20.99
C CYS A 110 11.26 -8.27 20.83
N GLN A 111 12.02 -7.79 19.86
CA GLN A 111 13.33 -8.32 19.49
C GLN A 111 14.42 -8.02 20.52
N ASN A 112 14.32 -6.89 21.23
CA ASN A 112 15.27 -6.56 22.31
C ASN A 112 15.35 -7.72 23.33
N GLU A 113 16.55 -8.21 23.61
CA GLU A 113 16.80 -9.46 24.33
C GLU A 113 16.23 -9.44 25.75
N GLN A 114 16.34 -8.30 26.43
CA GLN A 114 15.86 -8.08 27.80
C GLN A 114 14.34 -7.81 27.84
N CYS A 115 13.68 -7.68 26.69
CA CYS A 115 12.25 -7.42 26.62
C CYS A 115 11.43 -8.71 26.61
N VAL A 116 10.48 -8.80 27.54
CA VAL A 116 9.53 -9.93 27.64
C VAL A 116 8.17 -9.66 27.01
N LYS A 117 7.99 -8.49 26.37
CA LYS A 117 6.69 -8.10 25.79
C LYS A 117 6.38 -8.94 24.55
N ASN A 118 5.21 -9.56 24.56
CA ASN A 118 4.61 -10.24 23.41
C ASN A 118 3.31 -9.51 23.02
N PHE A 119 2.97 -9.48 21.74
CA PHE A 119 1.76 -8.85 21.24
C PHE A 119 1.18 -9.58 20.02
N HIS A 120 -0.11 -9.38 19.76
CA HIS A 120 -0.70 -9.66 18.45
C HIS A 120 -0.34 -8.52 17.51
N LEU A 121 -0.22 -8.78 16.20
CA LEU A 121 0.08 -7.75 15.22
C LEU A 121 -0.89 -6.54 15.29
N PRO A 122 -2.23 -6.71 15.24
CA PRO A 122 -3.15 -5.57 15.33
C PRO A 122 -2.97 -4.76 16.62
N CYS A 123 -2.89 -5.45 17.77
CA CYS A 123 -2.70 -4.80 19.06
C CYS A 123 -1.36 -4.03 19.14
N GLY A 124 -0.32 -4.56 18.51
CA GLY A 124 0.98 -3.92 18.43
C GLY A 124 0.90 -2.61 17.63
N GLN A 125 0.28 -2.66 16.46
CA GLN A 125 0.07 -1.49 15.58
C GLN A 125 -0.70 -0.38 16.30
N GLU A 126 -1.81 -0.71 16.96
CA GLU A 126 -2.62 0.24 17.75
C GLU A 126 -1.85 0.89 18.91
N ARG A 127 -0.83 0.22 19.44
CA ARG A 127 0.02 0.73 20.54
C ARG A 127 1.38 1.24 20.07
N GLY A 128 1.53 1.50 18.77
CA GLY A 128 2.74 2.09 18.20
C GLY A 128 3.97 1.16 18.25
N CYS A 129 3.78 -0.15 18.33
CA CYS A 129 4.84 -1.12 18.07
C CYS A 129 5.23 -1.07 16.58
N LEU A 130 6.48 -1.37 16.30
CA LEU A 130 7.04 -1.32 14.95
C LEU A 130 7.46 -2.72 14.52
N SER A 131 7.02 -3.12 13.34
CA SER A 131 7.43 -4.39 12.71
C SER A 131 8.19 -4.07 11.43
N GLN A 132 9.33 -4.72 11.23
CA GLN A 132 10.18 -4.57 10.06
C GLN A 132 9.87 -5.69 9.07
N PHE A 133 9.73 -5.35 7.79
CA PHE A 133 9.38 -6.29 6.72
C PHE A 133 10.57 -6.65 5.83
N PHE A 134 11.76 -6.72 6.44
CA PHE A 134 13.01 -7.07 5.76
C PHE A 134 13.88 -7.94 6.67
N GLY A 135 14.84 -8.66 6.06
CA GLY A 135 15.79 -9.50 6.77
C GLY A 135 15.09 -10.54 7.65
N GLU A 136 15.31 -10.47 8.96
CA GLU A 136 14.76 -11.41 9.95
C GLU A 136 13.36 -11.03 10.47
N TYR A 137 12.67 -10.06 9.84
CA TYR A 137 11.30 -9.65 10.18
C TYR A 137 11.12 -9.22 11.65
N LYS A 138 12.07 -8.42 12.14
CA LYS A 138 12.16 -8.00 13.55
C LYS A 138 10.98 -7.13 13.96
N SER A 139 10.50 -7.32 15.18
CA SER A 139 9.41 -6.53 15.75
C SER A 139 9.81 -5.93 17.09
N PHE A 140 9.37 -4.70 17.37
CA PHE A 140 9.78 -3.92 18.53
C PHE A 140 8.58 -3.29 19.22
N CYS A 141 8.54 -3.38 20.55
CA CYS A 141 7.55 -2.64 21.32
C CYS A 141 7.82 -1.13 21.26
N GLY A 142 6.84 -0.29 21.61
CA GLY A 142 7.01 1.17 21.57
C GLY A 142 8.20 1.74 22.36
N LYS A 143 8.76 1.02 23.34
CA LYS A 143 9.98 1.44 24.06
C LYS A 143 11.30 1.09 23.35
N HIS A 144 11.29 0.10 22.46
CA HIS A 144 12.49 -0.44 21.83
C HIS A 144 12.46 -0.30 20.31
N ARG A 145 11.44 0.36 19.76
CA ARG A 145 11.33 0.59 18.33
C ARG A 145 12.39 1.58 17.86
N PRO A 146 12.86 1.48 16.62
CA PRO A 146 13.61 2.56 16.00
C PRO A 146 12.76 3.83 15.93
N THR A 147 13.44 4.96 16.04
CA THR A 147 12.89 6.32 15.94
C THR A 147 13.68 7.13 14.92
N GLN A 148 13.09 8.25 14.53
CA GLN A 148 13.73 9.35 13.81
C GLN A 148 13.68 10.58 14.72
N ASP A 149 14.67 11.45 14.60
CA ASP A 149 14.70 12.72 15.32
C ASP A 149 13.96 13.77 14.50
N ILE A 150 12.62 13.75 14.59
CA ILE A 150 11.76 14.71 13.90
C ILE A 150 11.52 15.88 14.86
N GLN A 151 12.04 17.06 14.52
CA GLN A 151 11.79 18.27 15.29
C GLN A 151 10.29 18.57 15.31
N GLN A 152 9.73 18.74 16.51
CA GLN A 152 8.29 18.97 16.67
C GLN A 152 7.89 20.44 16.52
N GLU A 153 8.85 21.35 16.69
CA GLU A 153 8.65 22.78 16.52
C GLU A 153 8.35 23.06 15.04
N GLY A 154 7.19 23.66 14.74
CA GLY A 154 6.80 24.01 13.38
C GLY A 154 6.05 22.93 12.57
N LEU A 155 5.84 21.71 13.11
CA LEU A 155 5.10 20.64 12.39
C LEU A 155 3.68 21.04 11.95
N GLU A 156 3.04 21.98 12.64
CA GLU A 156 1.69 22.47 12.30
C GLU A 156 1.68 23.37 11.06
N GLU A 157 2.84 23.90 10.67
CA GLU A 157 3.01 24.75 9.48
C GLU A 157 3.52 23.93 8.27
N GLU A 158 3.92 22.68 8.51
CA GLU A 158 4.39 21.75 7.48
C GLU A 158 3.27 20.82 7.00
N SER A 159 3.26 20.56 5.68
CA SER A 159 2.30 19.66 5.04
C SER A 159 3.00 18.41 4.48
N CYS A 160 2.27 17.29 4.48
CA CYS A 160 2.77 16.08 3.86
C CYS A 160 2.90 16.28 2.34
N VAL A 161 4.10 16.07 1.80
CA VAL A 161 4.40 16.25 0.36
C VAL A 161 3.54 15.36 -0.55
N LEU A 162 3.03 14.22 -0.06
CA LEU A 162 2.27 13.27 -0.87
C LEU A 162 0.76 13.56 -0.95
N CYS A 163 0.17 14.13 0.10
CA CYS A 163 -1.28 14.40 0.12
C CYS A 163 -1.63 15.88 0.33
N CYS A 164 -0.64 16.73 0.57
CA CYS A 164 -0.79 18.17 0.82
C CYS A 164 -1.70 18.49 2.02
N GLU A 165 -1.84 17.55 2.97
CA GLU A 165 -2.56 17.75 4.24
C GLU A 165 -1.57 17.97 5.39
N ASP A 166 -2.02 18.64 6.45
CA ASP A 166 -1.24 18.93 7.65
C ASP A 166 -0.68 17.64 8.29
N LEU A 167 0.54 17.73 8.81
CA LEU A 167 1.18 16.61 9.49
C LEU A 167 0.50 16.28 10.83
N SER A 168 0.60 15.01 11.25
CA SER A 168 0.02 14.61 12.54
C SER A 168 0.83 15.22 13.68
N ARG A 169 0.15 15.73 14.71
CA ARG A 169 0.79 16.10 15.98
C ARG A 169 1.44 14.90 16.68
N ILE A 170 1.02 13.68 16.33
CA ILE A 170 1.59 12.45 16.86
C ILE A 170 2.78 12.04 16.00
N SER A 171 4.01 12.34 16.47
CA SER A 171 5.26 12.06 15.75
C SER A 171 5.37 10.66 15.15
N VAL A 172 4.82 9.61 15.80
CA VAL A 172 4.90 8.23 15.29
C VAL A 172 4.07 7.96 14.02
N GLU A 173 3.13 8.85 13.71
CA GLU A 173 2.31 8.81 12.49
C GLU A 173 2.97 9.53 11.33
N ASN A 174 4.07 10.24 11.58
CA ASN A 174 4.89 10.89 10.57
C ASN A 174 6.18 10.09 10.35
N ILE A 175 6.82 10.32 9.21
CA ILE A 175 8.10 9.74 8.84
C ILE A 175 8.87 10.74 8.00
N GLN A 176 10.18 10.84 8.23
CA GLN A 176 11.04 11.83 7.61
C GLN A 176 11.94 11.19 6.55
N SER A 177 12.18 11.92 5.46
CA SER A 177 13.16 11.55 4.44
C SER A 177 14.59 11.61 5.00
N PRO A 178 15.42 10.56 4.81
CA PRO A 178 16.83 10.62 5.21
C PRO A 178 17.71 11.42 4.23
N CYS A 179 17.24 11.63 2.98
CA CYS A 179 18.12 12.02 1.87
C CYS A 179 17.93 13.46 1.36
N CYS A 180 16.85 14.16 1.72
CA CYS A 180 16.60 15.51 1.18
C CYS A 180 15.70 16.36 2.07
N ASN A 181 16.08 17.63 2.24
CA ASN A 181 15.30 18.76 2.80
C ASN A 181 14.42 18.43 4.01
N GLN A 182 14.82 17.45 4.82
CA GLN A 182 14.07 17.00 5.98
C GLN A 182 12.58 16.69 5.68
N ALA A 183 12.22 16.39 4.42
CA ALA A 183 10.83 16.30 3.99
C ALA A 183 10.06 15.26 4.83
N ILE A 184 8.91 15.67 5.36
CA ILE A 184 8.10 14.84 6.25
C ILE A 184 6.84 14.36 5.52
N TYR A 185 6.45 13.12 5.80
CA TYR A 185 5.28 12.50 5.22
C TYR A 185 4.44 11.85 6.31
N HIS A 186 3.12 11.74 6.10
CA HIS A 186 2.38 10.75 6.88
C HIS A 186 2.89 9.37 6.56
N ARG A 187 3.09 8.58 7.60
CA ARG A 187 3.46 7.17 7.50
C ARG A 187 2.48 6.38 6.65
N ARG A 188 1.19 6.69 6.73
CA ARG A 188 0.13 6.09 5.89
C ARG A 188 0.31 6.43 4.42
N CYS A 189 0.64 7.67 4.09
CA CYS A 189 0.85 8.12 2.71
C CYS A 189 2.05 7.40 2.09
N ILE A 190 3.16 7.30 2.83
CA ILE A 190 4.33 6.53 2.39
C ILE A 190 4.02 5.04 2.26
N GLN A 191 3.25 4.45 3.18
CA GLN A 191 2.87 3.04 3.10
C GLN A 191 2.04 2.75 1.84
N LYS A 192 1.11 3.63 1.47
CA LYS A 192 0.35 3.54 0.23
C LYS A 192 1.25 3.70 -0.99
N TYR A 193 2.12 4.71 -0.99
CA TYR A 193 3.09 4.94 -2.06
C TYR A 193 4.01 3.71 -2.28
N ALA A 194 4.47 3.07 -1.20
CA ALA A 194 5.22 1.82 -1.25
C ALA A 194 4.40 0.66 -1.83
N HIS A 195 3.13 0.54 -1.44
CA HIS A 195 2.25 -0.53 -1.92
C HIS A 195 1.96 -0.43 -3.43
N THR A 196 1.78 0.80 -3.92
CA THR A 196 1.51 1.07 -5.35
C THR A 196 2.77 0.96 -6.18
N SER A 197 3.89 1.51 -5.73
CA SER A 197 5.14 1.54 -6.51
C SER A 197 5.95 0.25 -6.45
N ALA A 198 5.72 -0.55 -5.41
CA ALA A 198 6.46 -1.76 -5.11
C ALA A 198 7.99 -1.54 -5.12
N LYS A 199 8.76 -2.61 -4.98
CA LYS A 199 10.22 -2.53 -4.77
C LYS A 199 10.97 -1.83 -5.91
N HIS A 200 10.55 -2.01 -7.15
CA HIS A 200 11.29 -1.53 -8.33
C HIS A 200 11.18 -0.03 -8.57
N PHE A 201 10.05 0.60 -8.19
CA PHE A 201 9.80 2.01 -8.43
C PHE A 201 9.72 2.85 -7.15
N PHE A 202 9.81 2.23 -5.97
CA PHE A 202 9.82 2.95 -4.70
C PHE A 202 11.15 3.70 -4.50
N LYS A 203 11.05 5.02 -4.49
CA LYS A 203 12.17 5.97 -4.38
C LYS A 203 11.69 7.23 -3.65
N CYS A 204 12.60 8.10 -3.23
CA CYS A 204 12.19 9.34 -2.59
C CYS A 204 11.28 10.16 -3.55
N PRO A 205 10.05 10.54 -3.14
CA PRO A 205 9.15 11.33 -3.98
C PRO A 205 9.71 12.70 -4.36
N HIS A 206 10.63 13.24 -3.55
CA HIS A 206 11.17 14.59 -3.73
C HIS A 206 12.45 14.60 -4.57
N CYS A 207 13.46 13.79 -4.22
CA CYS A 207 14.78 13.81 -4.90
C CYS A 207 15.09 12.54 -5.72
N ASN A 208 14.14 11.61 -5.86
CA ASN A 208 14.32 10.34 -6.56
C ASN A 208 15.43 9.41 -6.01
N ASN A 209 15.97 9.64 -4.81
CA ASN A 209 16.93 8.75 -4.17
C ASN A 209 16.38 7.32 -4.06
N ARG A 210 17.17 6.33 -4.48
CA ARG A 210 16.77 4.91 -4.56
C ARG A 210 17.50 4.02 -3.56
N GLU A 211 18.33 4.58 -2.69
CA GLU A 211 19.20 3.81 -1.79
C GLU A 211 18.84 4.07 -0.33
N GLU A 212 19.21 5.25 0.19
CA GLU A 212 18.98 5.64 1.58
C GLU A 212 17.49 5.71 1.92
N PHE A 213 16.68 6.28 1.02
CA PHE A 213 15.26 6.45 1.28
C PHE A 213 14.53 5.12 1.48
N PRO A 214 14.57 4.14 0.54
CA PRO A 214 13.96 2.83 0.76
C PRO A 214 14.48 2.11 2.02
N GLN A 215 15.79 2.17 2.29
CA GLN A 215 16.40 1.55 3.46
C GLN A 215 15.84 2.12 4.77
N GLU A 216 15.71 3.44 4.86
CA GLU A 216 15.15 4.10 6.04
C GLU A 216 13.66 3.79 6.20
N MET A 217 12.89 3.80 5.10
CA MET A 217 11.47 3.43 5.15
C MET A 217 11.28 2.00 5.66
N LEU A 218 12.10 1.05 5.18
CA LEU A 218 12.12 -0.34 5.68
C LEU A 218 12.51 -0.41 7.16
N ARG A 219 13.59 0.27 7.56
CA ARG A 219 14.07 0.34 8.96
C ARG A 219 12.95 0.83 9.87
N MET A 220 12.22 1.84 9.41
CA MET A 220 11.10 2.43 10.11
C MET A 220 9.81 1.62 9.97
N GLY A 221 9.80 0.47 9.29
CA GLY A 221 8.67 -0.47 9.27
C GLY A 221 7.61 -0.20 8.21
N ILE A 222 7.96 0.50 7.13
CA ILE A 222 7.16 0.55 5.91
C ILE A 222 7.35 -0.78 5.17
N HIS A 223 6.25 -1.43 4.81
CA HIS A 223 6.30 -2.63 3.98
C HIS A 223 6.41 -2.23 2.50
N ILE A 224 7.47 -2.68 1.82
CA ILE A 224 7.66 -2.49 0.38
C ILE A 224 7.51 -3.86 -0.28
N PRO A 225 6.41 -4.13 -1.00
CA PRO A 225 6.18 -5.45 -1.57
C PRO A 225 7.12 -5.71 -2.76
N ASP A 226 7.61 -6.95 -2.86
CA ASP A 226 8.43 -7.44 -3.97
C ASP A 226 7.52 -8.03 -5.06
N ARG A 227 6.97 -7.14 -5.88
CA ARG A 227 6.08 -7.42 -7.03
C ARG A 227 6.17 -6.27 -8.04
N ASP A 228 5.53 -6.44 -9.19
CA ASP A 228 5.37 -5.35 -10.17
C ASP A 228 4.54 -4.20 -9.58
N ALA A 229 4.75 -2.99 -10.09
CA ALA A 229 3.98 -1.85 -9.62
C ALA A 229 2.49 -2.03 -9.96
N ALA A 230 1.61 -1.47 -9.14
CA ALA A 230 0.17 -1.67 -9.30
C ALA A 230 -0.33 -1.21 -10.68
N TRP A 231 0.24 -0.12 -11.23
CA TRP A 231 -0.09 0.39 -12.56
C TRP A 231 0.39 -0.51 -13.71
N GLU A 232 1.38 -1.38 -13.49
CA GLU A 232 1.81 -2.36 -14.50
C GLU A 232 0.87 -3.57 -14.57
N LEU A 233 0.09 -3.78 -13.50
CA LEU A 233 -0.86 -4.87 -13.37
C LEU A 233 -2.29 -4.49 -13.79
N GLU A 234 -2.53 -3.23 -14.16
CA GLU A 234 -3.83 -2.78 -14.62
C GLU A 234 -4.21 -3.46 -15.94
N PRO A 235 -5.46 -3.97 -16.08
CA PRO A 235 -5.91 -4.60 -17.32
C PRO A 235 -5.75 -3.64 -18.50
N GLY A 236 -4.86 -4.00 -19.43
CA GLY A 236 -4.59 -3.17 -20.59
C GLY A 236 -3.66 -1.98 -20.32
N ALA A 237 -2.84 -2.00 -19.26
CA ALA A 237 -1.83 -0.97 -18.94
C ALA A 237 -0.91 -0.58 -20.12
N PHE A 238 -0.75 -1.48 -21.10
CA PHE A 238 0.05 -1.26 -22.29
C PHE A 238 -0.77 -1.11 -23.59
N SER A 239 -2.11 -1.12 -23.51
CA SER A 239 -2.99 -1.07 -24.69
C SER A 239 -2.76 0.18 -25.53
N GLU A 240 -2.54 1.32 -24.88
CA GLU A 240 -2.23 2.60 -25.53
C GLU A 240 -0.90 2.54 -26.29
N LEU A 241 0.09 1.77 -25.81
CA LEU A 241 1.36 1.58 -26.53
C LEU A 241 1.18 0.82 -27.85
N TYR A 242 0.11 0.03 -27.98
CA TYR A 242 -0.24 -0.66 -29.23
C TYR A 242 -1.13 0.18 -30.16
N GLN A 243 -1.67 1.31 -29.68
CA GLN A 243 -2.41 2.24 -30.52
C GLN A 243 -1.43 3.06 -31.36
N ARG A 244 -1.17 2.58 -32.58
CA ARG A 244 -0.57 3.41 -33.61
C ARG A 244 -1.56 4.47 -34.04
N TYR A 245 -1.05 5.64 -34.40
CA TYR A 245 -1.82 6.69 -35.05
C TYR A 245 -2.45 6.15 -36.35
N GLN A 246 -3.73 6.46 -36.59
CA GLN A 246 -4.53 5.85 -37.67
C GLN A 246 -5.22 6.86 -38.60
N HIS A 247 -4.91 8.15 -38.47
CA HIS A 247 -5.60 9.22 -39.20
C HIS A 247 -4.72 9.81 -40.30
N CYS A 248 -5.32 10.23 -41.42
CA CYS A 248 -4.66 11.01 -42.47
C CYS A 248 -4.83 12.53 -42.23
N ASP A 249 -3.73 13.19 -41.88
CA ASP A 249 -3.62 14.62 -41.59
C ASP A 249 -3.35 15.49 -42.82
N ALA A 250 -3.28 14.89 -44.02
CA ALA A 250 -3.11 15.67 -45.24
C ALA A 250 -4.21 16.75 -45.35
N PRO A 251 -3.89 18.00 -45.76
CA PRO A 251 -4.89 19.07 -45.86
C PRO A 251 -6.12 18.66 -46.66
N ILE A 252 -5.91 17.88 -47.72
CA ILE A 252 -6.96 17.27 -48.54
C ILE A 252 -6.76 15.74 -48.51
N CYS A 253 -7.76 15.02 -47.99
CA CYS A 253 -7.79 13.56 -48.09
C CYS A 253 -8.43 13.16 -49.42
N LEU A 254 -7.72 12.33 -50.20
CA LEU A 254 -8.18 11.83 -51.50
C LEU A 254 -8.89 10.47 -51.40
N TYR A 255 -8.87 9.83 -50.22
CA TYR A 255 -9.44 8.51 -50.02
C TYR A 255 -10.94 8.59 -49.69
N GLU A 256 -11.77 7.94 -50.51
CA GLU A 256 -13.24 8.02 -50.42
C GLU A 256 -13.79 7.38 -49.14
N GLN A 257 -13.08 6.38 -48.61
CA GLN A 257 -13.42 5.64 -47.40
C GLN A 257 -13.12 6.45 -46.12
N GLY A 258 -12.59 7.68 -46.26
CA GLY A 258 -12.33 8.59 -45.17
C GLY A 258 -10.90 8.55 -44.64
N ARG A 259 -10.63 9.42 -43.66
CA ARG A 259 -9.28 9.67 -43.13
C ARG A 259 -8.77 8.59 -42.17
N ASP A 260 -9.67 7.87 -41.52
CA ASP A 260 -9.36 6.80 -40.55
C ASP A 260 -9.31 5.40 -41.20
N SER A 261 -9.61 5.31 -42.49
CA SER A 261 -9.52 4.08 -43.28
C SER A 261 -8.20 4.05 -44.04
N PHE A 262 -7.56 2.89 -44.16
CA PHE A 262 -6.33 2.73 -44.94
C PHE A 262 -6.14 1.28 -45.37
N GLU A 263 -5.29 1.08 -46.38
CA GLU A 263 -4.88 -0.25 -46.87
C GLU A 263 -3.53 -0.66 -46.27
N ASP A 264 -3.26 -1.96 -46.19
CA ASP A 264 -1.94 -2.45 -45.72
C ASP A 264 -0.82 -2.09 -46.72
N GLU A 265 -1.14 -2.05 -48.01
CA GLU A 265 -0.21 -1.77 -49.11
C GLU A 265 -0.85 -0.84 -50.14
N GLY A 266 -0.04 -0.35 -51.09
CA GLY A 266 -0.54 0.49 -52.18
C GLY A 266 -0.66 1.98 -51.85
N ARG A 267 -1.59 2.64 -52.56
CA ARG A 267 -1.75 4.09 -52.62
C ARG A 267 -2.51 4.68 -51.42
N TRP A 268 -3.32 3.85 -50.76
CA TRP A 268 -4.10 4.23 -49.57
C TRP A 268 -3.47 3.71 -48.27
N ARG A 269 -2.22 3.24 -48.33
CA ARG A 269 -1.46 2.92 -47.13
C ARG A 269 -1.20 4.18 -46.31
N LEU A 270 -1.47 4.09 -45.01
CA LEU A 270 -1.12 5.14 -44.06
C LEU A 270 0.39 5.10 -43.75
N ILE A 271 1.04 6.24 -43.94
CA ILE A 271 2.46 6.46 -43.63
C ILE A 271 2.55 7.44 -42.47
N LEU A 272 3.15 7.01 -41.36
CA LEU A 272 3.34 7.86 -40.19
C LEU A 272 4.58 8.73 -40.33
N CYS A 273 4.56 9.89 -39.68
CA CYS A 273 5.71 10.78 -39.61
C CYS A 273 6.89 10.04 -38.98
N ALA A 274 8.03 10.00 -39.68
CA ALA A 274 9.22 9.27 -39.25
C ALA A 274 9.82 9.81 -37.93
N THR A 275 9.55 11.08 -37.61
CA THR A 275 10.08 11.77 -36.42
C THR A 275 9.18 11.60 -35.19
N CYS A 276 7.91 12.02 -35.26
CA CYS A 276 7.01 11.99 -34.11
C CYS A 276 6.10 10.76 -34.03
N GLY A 277 5.79 10.10 -35.16
CA GLY A 277 4.82 9.00 -35.21
C GLY A 277 3.36 9.39 -34.89
N SER A 278 3.10 10.64 -34.49
CA SER A 278 1.80 11.16 -34.05
C SER A 278 0.98 11.84 -35.15
N HIS A 279 1.49 11.85 -36.37
CA HIS A 279 0.77 12.31 -37.55
C HIS A 279 0.89 11.24 -38.65
N GLY A 280 -0.10 11.19 -39.53
CA GLY A 280 -0.16 10.25 -40.64
C GLY A 280 -0.61 10.90 -41.94
N THR A 281 -0.26 10.28 -43.06
CA THR A 281 -0.81 10.64 -44.37
C THR A 281 -1.00 9.40 -45.20
N HIS A 282 -2.06 9.34 -46.02
CA HIS A 282 -2.08 8.35 -47.10
C HIS A 282 -1.01 8.68 -48.12
N ARG A 283 -0.42 7.64 -48.72
CA ARG A 283 0.65 7.79 -49.70
C ARG A 283 0.32 8.84 -50.77
N ASP A 284 -0.86 8.74 -51.38
CA ASP A 284 -1.26 9.65 -52.46
C ASP A 284 -1.67 11.05 -51.96
N CYS A 285 -2.20 11.16 -50.74
CA CYS A 285 -2.58 12.45 -50.16
C CYS A 285 -1.37 13.39 -49.94
N SER A 286 -0.17 12.84 -49.84
CA SER A 286 1.09 13.61 -49.82
C SER A 286 2.00 13.35 -51.02
N SER A 287 1.45 12.80 -52.12
CA SER A 287 2.20 12.55 -53.37
C SER A 287 3.51 11.77 -53.17
N LEU A 288 3.51 10.81 -52.25
CA LEU A 288 4.67 10.00 -51.92
C LEU A 288 4.93 8.95 -53.01
N ARG A 289 6.21 8.71 -53.32
CA ARG A 289 6.61 7.67 -54.30
C ARG A 289 6.13 6.28 -53.84
N PRO A 290 5.84 5.33 -54.76
CA PRO A 290 5.28 4.00 -54.44
C PRO A 290 6.04 3.20 -53.36
N ASN A 291 7.37 3.38 -53.26
CA ASN A 291 8.23 2.69 -52.29
C ASN A 291 8.75 3.59 -51.16
N SER A 292 8.32 4.85 -51.07
CA SER A 292 8.76 5.71 -49.97
C SER A 292 8.14 5.24 -48.66
N LYS A 293 8.98 4.98 -47.66
CA LYS A 293 8.58 4.72 -46.27
C LYS A 293 8.85 5.92 -45.35
N LYS A 294 9.42 6.99 -45.90
CA LYS A 294 9.78 8.20 -45.16
C LYS A 294 8.83 9.32 -45.56
N TRP A 295 8.21 9.90 -44.54
CA TRP A 295 7.42 11.12 -44.60
C TRP A 295 7.59 11.83 -43.27
N GLU A 296 7.55 13.16 -43.28
CA GLU A 296 7.59 13.99 -42.09
C GLU A 296 6.41 14.95 -42.15
N CYS A 297 5.77 15.20 -41.01
CA CYS A 297 4.73 16.21 -40.92
C CYS A 297 5.32 17.62 -40.93
N ASN A 298 4.49 18.61 -41.23
CA ASN A 298 4.92 20.00 -41.35
C ASN A 298 5.64 20.50 -40.09
N GLU A 299 5.16 20.14 -38.90
CA GLU A 299 5.79 20.53 -37.63
C GLU A 299 7.20 19.98 -37.47
N CYS A 300 7.39 18.68 -37.77
CA CYS A 300 8.70 18.03 -37.65
C CYS A 300 9.68 18.53 -38.72
N SER A 301 9.23 18.72 -39.97
CA SER A 301 10.09 19.24 -41.03
C SER A 301 10.56 20.68 -40.74
N LEU A 302 9.69 21.53 -40.18
CA LEU A 302 10.06 22.88 -39.77
C LEU A 302 11.10 22.87 -38.62
N ALA A 303 10.91 22.01 -37.63
CA ALA A 303 11.86 21.84 -36.53
C ALA A 303 13.24 21.38 -37.00
N SER A 304 13.30 20.47 -37.99
CA SER A 304 14.56 20.02 -38.59
C SER A 304 15.30 21.10 -39.38
N THR A 305 14.60 22.12 -39.87
CA THR A 305 15.20 23.26 -40.58
C THR A 305 15.68 24.39 -39.67
N MET A 306 15.12 24.53 -38.45
CA MET A 306 15.53 25.57 -37.50
C MET A 306 16.70 25.17 -36.59
N GLY A 307 17.12 23.90 -36.62
CA GLY A 307 18.27 23.37 -35.90
C GLY A 307 19.58 23.34 -36.72
N LYS A 308 19.63 24.01 -37.88
CA LYS A 308 20.83 24.17 -38.71
C LYS A 308 21.28 25.62 -38.73
#